data_AF-A0A813YNK5-F1
#
_entry.id   AF-A0A813YNK5-F1
#
_cell.length_a   1.000
_cell.length_b   1.000
_cell.length_c   1.000
_cell.angle_alpha   90.00
_cell.angle_beta   90.00
_cell.angle_gamma   90.00
#
_symmetry.space_group_name_H-M   'P 1'
#
loop_
_entity.id
_entity.type
_entity.pdbx_description
1 polymer ?
#
loop_
_entity_poly.entity_id
_entity_poly.type
_entity_poly.pdbx_seq_one_letter_code
_entity_poly.pdbx_strand_id
1 'polypeptide(L)'
;MTMSLKIETLNRRPLSIVSNTSDKSVLKSPKKRTKFLKFEKKNTSILPNEDEDLIFRNEKDQYLKIKYNSEVEKKKFWINNQINLLHLYRLALKYLSIPASTGPVERMFSSAGYFNRPHRSRITTKNLEITTLLKCNFDILLGN
;
A
#
# COMPACT_ATOMS: atom_id res chain seq x y z
N MET A 1 62.90 31.52 11.43
CA MET A 1 62.01 30.93 12.46
C MET A 1 60.60 30.98 11.89
N THR A 2 60.16 29.90 11.22
CA THR A 2 58.83 29.78 10.63
C THR A 2 58.33 28.37 10.90
N MET A 3 57.39 28.24 11.83
CA MET A 3 56.73 26.98 12.17
C MET A 3 55.73 26.61 11.06
N SER A 4 55.92 25.44 10.46
CA SER A 4 54.90 24.81 9.60
C SER A 4 53.97 23.95 10.46
N LEU A 5 52.71 24.37 10.58
CA LEU A 5 51.64 23.58 11.19
C LEU A 5 51.32 22.38 10.30
N LYS A 6 51.60 21.17 10.79
CA LYS A 6 51.20 19.90 10.16
C LYS A 6 49.75 19.62 10.53
N ILE A 7 48.86 19.63 9.53
CA ILE A 7 47.47 19.18 9.68
C ILE A 7 47.50 17.66 9.80
N GLU A 8 47.10 17.16 10.95
CA GLU A 8 47.01 15.75 11.29
C GLU A 8 45.77 15.14 10.61
N THR A 9 45.95 14.43 9.50
CA THR A 9 44.87 13.74 8.80
C THR A 9 44.46 12.51 9.60
N LEU A 10 43.31 12.59 10.27
CA LEU A 10 42.64 11.45 10.91
C LEU A 10 42.55 10.26 9.95
N ASN A 11 43.24 9.17 10.28
CA ASN A 11 43.15 7.86 9.66
C ASN A 11 41.69 7.35 9.69
N ARG A 12 40.90 7.67 8.66
CA ARG A 12 39.63 6.97 8.42
C ARG A 12 39.95 5.60 7.83
N ARG A 13 39.59 4.55 8.56
CA ARG A 13 39.68 3.16 8.08
C ARG A 13 38.91 3.05 6.76
N PRO A 14 39.46 2.41 5.71
CA PRO A 14 38.69 2.10 4.52
C PRO A 14 37.53 1.18 4.91
N LEU A 15 36.34 1.49 4.42
CA LEU A 15 35.17 0.63 4.51
C LEU A 15 35.56 -0.75 3.95
N SER A 16 35.72 -1.73 4.82
CA SER A 16 35.94 -3.11 4.40
C SER A 16 34.71 -3.56 3.62
N ILE A 17 34.86 -3.68 2.31
CA ILE A 17 33.90 -4.35 1.43
C ILE A 17 33.98 -5.83 1.82
N VAL A 18 33.17 -6.21 2.81
CA VAL A 18 32.87 -7.63 3.05
C VAL A 18 32.04 -8.06 1.85
N SER A 19 32.68 -8.68 0.87
CA SER A 19 32.00 -9.32 -0.25
C SER A 19 31.30 -10.57 0.28
N ASN A 20 30.17 -10.40 0.96
CA ASN A 20 29.24 -11.48 1.21
C ASN A 20 28.74 -11.96 -0.15
N THR A 21 28.98 -13.23 -0.46
CA THR A 21 28.52 -13.88 -1.69
C THR A 21 26.99 -13.87 -1.84
N SER A 22 26.24 -13.51 -0.79
CA SER A 22 24.80 -13.26 -0.81
C SER A 22 24.40 -11.92 -1.45
N ASP A 23 25.25 -10.89 -1.42
CA ASP A 23 24.87 -9.54 -1.87
C ASP A 23 24.83 -9.40 -3.39
N LYS A 24 25.52 -10.30 -4.11
CA LYS A 24 25.41 -10.41 -5.57
C LYS A 24 24.00 -10.81 -6.03
N SER A 25 23.14 -11.31 -5.13
CA SER A 25 21.73 -11.58 -5.41
C SER A 25 20.84 -10.34 -5.26
N VAL A 26 21.24 -9.38 -4.42
CA VAL A 26 20.51 -8.14 -4.13
C VAL A 26 20.73 -7.08 -5.22
N LEU A 27 21.93 -7.05 -5.82
CA LEU A 27 22.28 -6.15 -6.93
C LEU A 27 21.84 -6.67 -8.30
N LYS A 28 21.37 -7.92 -8.39
CA LYS A 28 20.75 -8.42 -9.62
C LYS A 28 19.35 -7.82 -9.69
N SER A 29 19.14 -6.96 -10.69
CA SER A 29 17.78 -6.58 -11.10
C SER A 29 16.93 -7.85 -11.16
N PRO A 30 15.74 -7.88 -10.54
CA PRO A 30 14.87 -9.05 -10.58
C PRO A 30 14.78 -9.55 -12.03
N LYS A 31 14.99 -10.85 -12.25
CA LYS A 31 14.78 -11.44 -13.59
C LYS A 31 13.42 -10.93 -14.07
N LYS A 32 13.38 -10.22 -15.20
CA LYS A 32 12.16 -9.60 -15.73
C LYS A 32 11.06 -10.63 -15.63
N ARG A 33 10.16 -10.45 -14.65
CA ARG A 33 8.99 -11.29 -14.51
C ARG A 33 8.27 -11.14 -15.84
N THR A 34 8.19 -12.24 -16.59
CA THR A 34 7.41 -12.29 -17.82
C THR A 34 6.07 -11.68 -17.49
N LYS A 35 5.63 -10.71 -18.30
CA LYS A 35 4.41 -9.94 -18.09
C LYS A 35 3.20 -10.87 -18.21
N PHE A 36 2.97 -11.69 -17.19
CA PHE A 36 1.73 -12.41 -16.93
C PHE A 36 0.74 -11.50 -16.19
N LEU A 37 0.85 -10.19 -16.39
CA LEU A 37 -0.32 -9.32 -16.41
C LEU A 37 -1.03 -9.54 -17.76
N LYS A 38 -1.44 -10.79 -18.03
CA LYS A 38 -2.71 -10.97 -18.71
C LYS A 38 -3.73 -10.60 -17.66
N PHE A 39 -4.11 -9.33 -17.63
CA PHE A 39 -5.40 -8.97 -17.11
C PHE A 39 -6.38 -9.73 -18.01
N GLU A 40 -6.79 -10.91 -17.55
CA GLU A 40 -7.91 -11.63 -18.09
C GLU A 40 -9.11 -10.72 -17.79
N LYS A 41 -9.35 -9.76 -18.69
CA LYS A 41 -10.71 -9.33 -18.97
C LYS A 41 -11.39 -10.64 -19.33
N LYS A 42 -12.07 -11.24 -18.35
CA LYS A 42 -13.24 -12.02 -18.68
C LYS A 42 -14.07 -11.06 -19.53
N ASN A 43 -14.01 -11.25 -20.84
CA ASN A 43 -15.09 -10.89 -21.70
C ASN A 43 -16.23 -11.83 -21.28
N THR A 44 -16.79 -11.61 -20.09
CA THR A 44 -18.20 -11.81 -19.93
C THR A 44 -18.78 -10.94 -21.02
N SER A 45 -19.31 -11.58 -22.06
CA SER A 45 -20.28 -10.98 -22.95
C SER A 45 -21.45 -10.51 -22.07
N ILE A 46 -21.24 -9.42 -21.35
CA ILE A 46 -22.32 -8.65 -20.74
C ILE A 46 -22.86 -7.88 -21.95
N LEU A 47 -23.68 -8.55 -22.76
CA LEU A 47 -24.92 -7.89 -23.12
C LEU A 47 -25.46 -7.42 -21.78
N PRO A 48 -25.61 -6.11 -21.53
CA PRO A 48 -26.22 -5.67 -20.30
C PRO A 48 -27.52 -6.44 -20.21
N ASN A 49 -27.70 -7.23 -19.14
CA ASN A 49 -29.05 -7.67 -18.81
C ASN A 49 -29.81 -6.37 -18.67
N GLU A 50 -30.73 -6.08 -19.61
CA GLU A 50 -31.44 -4.80 -19.64
C GLU A 50 -32.09 -4.52 -18.28
N ASP A 51 -32.44 -5.59 -17.56
CA ASP A 51 -32.93 -5.60 -16.19
C ASP A 51 -31.91 -5.03 -15.18
N GLU A 52 -30.63 -5.42 -15.23
CA GLU A 52 -29.58 -4.95 -14.30
C GLU A 52 -29.27 -3.46 -14.52
N ASP A 53 -29.21 -3.04 -15.78
CA ASP A 53 -29.00 -1.64 -16.14
C ASP A 53 -30.18 -0.76 -15.67
N LEU A 54 -31.41 -1.27 -15.79
CA LEU A 54 -32.60 -0.59 -15.31
C LEU A 54 -32.61 -0.49 -13.78
N ILE A 55 -32.26 -1.57 -13.08
CA ILE A 55 -32.12 -1.59 -11.61
C ILE A 55 -31.07 -0.55 -11.18
N PHE A 56 -29.91 -0.53 -11.83
CA PHE A 56 -28.84 0.43 -11.53
C PHE A 56 -29.27 1.89 -11.75
N ARG A 57 -30.01 2.17 -12.84
CA ARG A 57 -30.54 3.51 -13.10
C ARG A 57 -31.53 3.95 -12.02
N ASN A 58 -32.45 3.06 -11.63
CA ASN A 58 -33.39 3.33 -10.55
C ASN A 58 -32.68 3.58 -9.22
N GLU A 59 -31.68 2.76 -8.89
CA GLU A 59 -30.88 2.91 -7.68
C GLU A 59 -30.13 4.25 -7.64
N LYS A 60 -29.54 4.64 -8.77
CA LYS A 60 -28.88 5.94 -8.94
C LYS A 60 -29.87 7.09 -8.76
N ASP A 61 -31.06 7.00 -9.37
CA ASP A 61 -32.09 8.03 -9.23
C ASP A 61 -32.65 8.11 -7.80
N GLN A 62 -32.73 6.98 -7.08
CA GLN A 62 -33.04 6.98 -5.64
C GLN A 62 -31.95 7.68 -4.83
N TYR A 63 -30.68 7.37 -5.08
CA TYR A 63 -29.55 8.00 -4.39
C TYR A 63 -29.55 9.53 -4.56
N LEU A 64 -29.80 10.02 -5.78
CA LEU A 64 -29.86 11.46 -6.07
C LEU A 64 -31.00 12.19 -5.36
N LYS A 65 -32.06 11.48 -4.97
CA LYS A 65 -33.19 12.06 -4.21
C LYS A 65 -32.91 12.16 -2.71
N ILE A 66 -31.91 11.44 -2.19
CA ILE A 66 -31.57 11.45 -0.76
C ILE A 66 -30.98 12.81 -0.41
N LYS A 67 -31.52 13.45 0.65
CA LYS A 67 -30.97 14.69 1.17
C LYS A 67 -29.62 14.44 1.86
N TYR A 68 -28.63 15.27 1.55
CA TYR A 68 -27.35 15.22 2.22
C TYR A 68 -27.50 15.63 3.70
N ASN A 69 -26.96 14.80 4.60
CA ASN A 69 -26.85 15.11 6.02
C ASN A 69 -25.36 15.16 6.40
N SER A 70 -24.90 16.31 6.91
CA SER A 70 -23.51 16.51 7.30
C SER A 70 -23.13 15.83 8.61
N GLU A 71 -24.11 15.47 9.45
CA GLU A 71 -23.87 14.86 10.76
C GLU A 71 -23.56 13.36 10.65
N VAL A 72 -23.99 12.72 9.56
CA VAL A 72 -23.82 11.27 9.36
C VAL A 72 -22.46 10.98 8.74
N GLU A 73 -21.69 10.14 9.40
CA GLU A 73 -20.44 9.61 8.85
C GLU A 73 -20.71 8.85 7.54
N LYS A 74 -19.95 9.18 6.49
CA LYS A 74 -20.10 8.58 5.14
C LYS A 74 -20.09 7.06 5.16
N LYS A 75 -19.22 6.45 5.98
CA LYS A 75 -19.12 4.98 6.11
C LYS A 75 -20.42 4.38 6.66
N LYS A 76 -20.99 4.98 7.72
CA LYS A 76 -22.25 4.53 8.33
C LYS A 76 -23.43 4.68 7.39
N PHE A 77 -23.47 5.77 6.60
CA PHE A 77 -24.49 5.96 5.57
C PHE A 77 -24.53 4.79 4.58
N TRP A 78 -23.38 4.39 4.05
CA TRP A 78 -23.28 3.30 3.08
C TRP A 78 -23.65 1.94 3.68
N ILE A 79 -23.25 1.65 4.92
CA ILE A 79 -23.61 0.43 5.63
C ILE A 79 -25.13 0.34 5.85
N ASN A 80 -25.76 1.44 6.27
CA ASN A 80 -27.21 1.48 6.52
C ASN A 80 -28.03 1.29 5.24
N ASN A 81 -27.52 1.75 4.09
CA ASN A 81 -28.22 1.68 2.80
C ASN A 81 -27.76 0.50 1.92
N GLN A 82 -27.01 -0.46 2.45
CA GLN A 82 -26.43 -1.55 1.66
C GLN A 82 -27.48 -2.42 0.91
N ILE A 83 -28.69 -2.54 1.47
CA ILE A 83 -29.77 -3.35 0.89
C ILE A 83 -30.47 -2.58 -0.24
N ASN A 84 -30.72 -1.28 -0.02
CA ASN A 84 -31.44 -0.43 -0.97
C ASN A 84 -30.55 0.03 -2.12
N LEU A 85 -29.25 0.21 -1.86
CA LEU A 85 -28.27 0.72 -2.80
C LEU A 85 -27.16 -0.31 -3.03
N LEU A 86 -27.50 -1.53 -3.47
CA LEU A 86 -26.53 -2.62 -3.56
C LEU A 86 -25.38 -2.33 -4.55
N HIS A 87 -25.68 -1.84 -5.75
CA HIS A 87 -24.66 -1.62 -6.77
C HIS A 87 -23.78 -0.41 -6.44
N LEU A 88 -24.41 0.70 -6.02
CA LEU A 88 -23.70 1.89 -5.58
C LEU A 88 -22.91 1.61 -4.30
N TYR A 89 -23.42 0.78 -3.38
CA TYR A 89 -22.67 0.37 -2.19
C TYR A 89 -21.38 -0.37 -2.55
N ARG A 90 -21.43 -1.31 -3.50
CA ARG A 90 -20.24 -2.02 -3.99
C ARG A 90 -19.22 -1.05 -4.62
N LEU A 91 -19.70 -0.07 -5.38
CA LEU A 91 -18.83 0.98 -5.92
C LEU A 91 -18.26 1.87 -4.82
N ALA A 92 -19.08 2.27 -3.85
CA ALA A 92 -18.68 3.11 -2.73
C ALA A 92 -17.59 2.42 -1.90
N LEU A 93 -17.74 1.13 -1.58
CA LEU A 93 -16.70 0.37 -0.90
C LEU A 93 -15.38 0.35 -1.69
N LYS A 94 -15.45 0.16 -3.01
CA LYS A 94 -14.27 0.14 -3.87
C LYS A 94 -13.56 1.49 -3.91
N TYR A 95 -14.31 2.60 -4.03
CA TYR A 95 -13.70 3.92 -4.20
C TYR A 95 -13.32 4.59 -2.87
N LEU A 96 -14.11 4.39 -1.80
CA LEU A 96 -13.81 4.96 -0.48
C LEU A 96 -12.69 4.23 0.25
N SER A 97 -12.38 2.99 -0.12
CA SER A 97 -11.23 2.25 0.44
C SER A 97 -9.89 2.70 -0.15
N ILE A 98 -9.90 3.47 -1.24
CA ILE A 98 -8.68 3.96 -1.87
C ILE A 98 -8.19 5.19 -1.08
N PRO A 99 -6.97 5.16 -0.52
CA PRO A 99 -6.42 6.33 0.13
C PRO A 99 -6.16 7.44 -0.89
N ALA A 100 -6.46 8.68 -0.52
CA ALA A 100 -6.26 9.83 -1.40
C ALA A 100 -4.78 10.17 -1.65
N SER A 101 -3.84 9.62 -0.86
CA SER A 101 -2.41 9.91 -0.93
C SER A 101 -1.54 8.67 -0.75
N THR A 102 -0.26 8.81 -1.07
CA THR A 102 0.79 7.81 -0.84
C THR A 102 1.22 7.72 0.63
N GLY A 103 0.75 8.63 1.49
CA GLY A 103 1.14 8.72 2.89
C GLY A 103 1.03 7.41 3.70
N PRO A 104 -0.03 6.58 3.54
CA PRO A 104 -0.10 5.28 4.22
C PRO A 104 1.04 4.33 3.82
N VAL A 105 1.41 4.33 2.54
CA VAL A 105 2.49 3.50 2.02
C VAL A 105 3.85 4.03 2.46
N GLU A 106 4.04 5.36 2.48
CA GLU A 106 5.25 5.99 3.00
C GLU A 106 5.45 5.70 4.50
N ARG A 107 4.39 5.75 5.31
CA ARG A 107 4.45 5.35 6.73
C ARG A 107 4.81 3.88 6.91
N MET A 108 4.29 3.00 6.05
CA MET A 108 4.69 1.59 6.03
C MET A 108 6.18 1.44 5.71
N PHE A 109 6.69 2.13 4.69
CA PHE A 109 8.12 2.10 4.33
C PHE A 109 9.02 2.74 5.38
N SER A 110 8.57 3.81 6.03
CA SER A 110 9.31 4.40 7.15
C SER A 110 9.41 3.40 8.30
N SER A 111 8.33 2.67 8.60
CA SER A 111 8.31 1.62 9.63
C SER A 111 9.26 0.47 9.26
N ALA A 112 9.23 0.02 8.01
CA ALA A 112 10.16 -0.98 7.49
C ALA A 112 11.63 -0.53 7.58
N GLY A 113 11.89 0.76 7.32
CA GLY A 113 13.23 1.36 7.41
C GLY A 113 13.82 1.32 8.82
N TYR A 114 13.00 1.39 9.87
CA TYR A 114 13.48 1.20 11.25
C TYR A 114 13.96 -0.23 11.50
N PHE A 115 13.27 -1.23 10.95
CA PHE A 115 13.66 -2.63 11.08
C PHE A 115 14.90 -2.99 10.27
N ASN A 116 15.15 -2.34 9.13
CA ASN A 116 16.25 -2.63 8.21
C ASN A 116 17.51 -1.77 8.44
N ARG A 117 17.71 -1.22 9.63
CA ARG A 117 18.84 -0.31 9.90
C ARG A 117 20.16 -1.10 9.84
N PRO A 118 21.17 -0.66 9.04
CA PRO A 118 22.34 -1.46 8.68
C PRO A 118 23.20 -1.94 9.88
N HIS A 119 23.09 -1.28 11.03
CA HIS A 119 23.84 -1.64 12.24
C HIS A 119 23.13 -2.70 13.12
N ARG A 120 21.84 -3.00 12.92
CA ARG A 120 21.07 -3.86 13.85
C ARG A 120 20.29 -5.02 13.23
N SER A 121 20.22 -5.15 11.90
CA SER A 121 19.35 -6.16 11.29
C SER A 121 20.07 -7.09 10.32
N ARG A 122 20.23 -8.36 10.71
CA ARG A 122 20.42 -9.49 9.78
C ARG A 122 19.07 -10.12 9.43
N ILE A 123 18.04 -9.29 9.25
CA ILE A 123 16.70 -9.75 8.96
C ILE A 123 16.63 -10.12 7.48
N THR A 124 16.09 -11.29 7.16
CA THR A 124 15.85 -11.68 5.77
C THR A 124 14.70 -10.85 5.19
N THR A 125 14.67 -10.67 3.86
CA THR A 125 13.60 -9.92 3.18
C THR A 125 12.21 -10.43 3.57
N LYS A 126 12.04 -11.76 3.64
CA LYS A 126 10.79 -12.39 4.06
C LYS A 126 10.40 -12.02 5.49
N ASN A 127 11.36 -12.00 6.41
CA ASN A 127 11.07 -11.63 7.80
C ASN A 127 10.79 -10.13 7.93
N LEU A 128 11.46 -9.28 7.16
CA LEU A 128 11.18 -7.84 7.10
C LEU A 128 9.73 -7.58 6.67
N GLU A 129 9.29 -8.24 5.59
CA GLU A 129 7.93 -8.13 5.07
C GLU A 129 6.89 -8.55 6.11
N ILE A 130 7.07 -9.71 6.73
CA ILE A 130 6.16 -10.23 7.76
C ILE A 130 6.13 -9.30 8.98
N THR A 131 7.28 -8.87 9.50
CA THR A 131 7.34 -7.98 10.66
C THR A 131 6.69 -6.62 10.36
N THR A 132 6.90 -6.08 9.15
CA THR A 132 6.28 -4.82 8.74
C THR A 132 4.76 -4.98 8.62
N LEU A 133 4.29 -6.07 8.01
CA LEU A 133 2.86 -6.38 7.88
C LEU A 133 2.19 -6.53 9.25
N LEU A 134 2.81 -7.26 10.17
CA LEU A 134 2.31 -7.43 11.53
C LEU A 134 2.28 -6.11 12.29
N LYS A 135 3.34 -5.30 12.18
CA LYS A 135 3.42 -4.00 12.88
C LYS A 135 2.38 -3.01 12.37
N CYS A 136 2.21 -2.91 11.06
CA CYS A 136 1.32 -1.91 10.45
C CYS A 136 -0.16 -2.28 10.52
N ASN A 137 -0.50 -3.56 10.69
CA ASN A 137 -1.89 -4.03 10.80
C ASN A 137 -2.27 -4.46 12.22
N PHE A 138 -1.42 -4.19 13.21
CA PHE A 138 -1.60 -4.67 14.57
C PHE A 138 -2.95 -4.27 15.18
N ASP A 139 -3.34 -3.01 15.01
CA ASP A 139 -4.61 -2.48 15.55
C ASP A 139 -5.82 -3.17 14.91
N ILE A 140 -5.77 -3.40 13.58
CA ILE A 140 -6.82 -4.10 12.83
C ILE A 140 -6.97 -5.55 13.32
N LEU A 141 -5.86 -6.22 13.63
CA LEU A 141 -5.86 -7.62 14.07
C LEU A 141 -6.38 -7.81 15.49
N LEU A 142 -6.18 -6.82 16.37
CA LEU A 142 -6.65 -6.88 17.76
C LEU A 142 -8.08 -6.36 17.95
N GLY A 143 -8.70 -5.80 16.90
CA GLY A 143 -10.08 -5.33 16.96
C GLY A 143 -10.29 -4.09 17.82
N ASN A 144 -9.23 -3.30 18.03
CA ASN A 144 -9.27 -2.00 18.71
C ASN A 144 -9.56 -0.86 17.74
#